data_AF-A0A5N6ABV2-F1
#
_entry.id   AF-A0A5N6ABV2-F1
#
_cell.length_a   1.000
_cell.length_b   1.000
_cell.length_c   1.000
_cell.angle_alpha   90.00
_cell.angle_beta   90.00
_cell.angle_gamma   90.00
#
_symmetry.space_group_name_H-M   'P 1'
#
loop_
_entity.id
_entity.type
_entity.pdbx_description
1 polymer ?
#
loop_
_entity_poly.entity_id
_entity_poly.type
_entity_poly.pdbx_seq_one_letter_code
_entity_poly.pdbx_strand_id
1 'polypeptide(L)'
;MGSFPQAPEGTSVHVNPAASAAPTPLPPDVLRFEDTCNVYLLRHDRRAVLIDFGDGAVLDHLADFDVDEVTDVLVTHHHRDQVQGLARAVAAGIRVWVPPVERELIAEVDEHWRTRRFDNDYDVRQDRFSLLEQVPVTGTVDEYRTRRYGHAEIHTLPLPGHTPGSVGYLVTVGGRRLAFVGDLIHGEGRVWSLAATQWAYTGSHENHGKEGVAATILSTMKLLDTGAELLLPSHGAPVTDPPAAVARLRAKLTELLQMNRRTPFDPERMLYRPWTEITPHLLRNTTSMANSYALLSDSGTALLLDFGYDLTTGLPGGQDRSARRPLLESIAALRRDHGIDRVEVALPTHYHDDHVAGFNLLREVHGTEVWSPSHIAPVLAAPRRFDLPCLWYDPIPVDRELPVNGSVRWREYEIGVHDLPGHTLYAAAYAFTVDGRRVIATGDQQTTEWEPGLRPEILNYQYRNRFQIDDYTRSAELYRALRPELMISGHWFPFEVSDAYLDMLLEKGQQLARLHRELLPAELDLGAEGFAARIGPYRQVARPGETVRYTVEIRNPFPHEEAAEVRLILPAGWHAEPPAVRSTVPPGREASVEFVVRVPAGAPRAERLRLAADLTVGALRLGQQAEALVSVR
;
A
#
# COMPACT_ATOMS: atom_id res chain seq x y z
N MET A 1 50.72 8.55 -36.66
CA MET A 1 51.44 8.88 -35.41
C MET A 1 50.54 9.77 -34.59
N GLY A 2 50.03 9.25 -33.48
CA GLY A 2 49.15 9.94 -32.53
C GLY A 2 48.95 8.98 -31.36
N SER A 3 49.74 9.17 -30.31
CA SER A 3 49.89 8.31 -29.14
C SER A 3 48.66 8.35 -28.24
N PHE A 4 48.07 7.19 -27.98
CA PHE A 4 47.12 6.99 -26.88
C PHE A 4 47.87 6.98 -25.54
N PRO A 5 47.36 7.61 -24.46
CA PRO A 5 47.94 7.45 -23.13
C PRO A 5 47.53 6.12 -22.51
N GLN A 6 48.48 5.49 -21.82
CA GLN A 6 48.35 4.24 -21.08
C GLN A 6 47.35 4.36 -19.92
N ALA A 7 46.67 3.25 -19.62
CA ALA A 7 45.84 3.08 -18.43
C ALA A 7 46.69 3.13 -17.15
N PRO A 8 46.21 3.72 -16.04
CA PRO A 8 46.88 3.59 -14.76
C PRO A 8 46.50 2.24 -14.12
N GLU A 9 47.53 1.43 -13.84
CA GLU A 9 47.47 0.30 -12.91
C GLU A 9 47.30 0.81 -11.46
N GLY A 10 46.53 0.07 -10.66
CA GLY A 10 46.62 0.08 -9.20
C GLY A 10 45.81 1.14 -8.45
N THR A 11 44.49 0.99 -8.39
CA THR A 11 43.68 1.64 -7.35
C THR A 11 43.83 0.87 -6.04
N SER A 12 44.76 1.32 -5.20
CA SER A 12 44.74 1.04 -3.76
C SER A 12 43.39 1.49 -3.20
N VAL A 13 42.72 0.59 -2.49
CA VAL A 13 41.52 0.89 -1.70
C VAL A 13 41.89 1.99 -0.70
N HIS A 14 41.41 3.21 -0.96
CA HIS A 14 41.51 4.31 0.00
C HIS A 14 40.54 4.03 1.14
N VAL A 15 41.06 3.41 2.20
CA VAL A 15 40.43 3.41 3.52
C VAL A 15 40.37 4.87 3.97
N ASN A 16 39.15 5.38 4.13
CA ASN A 16 38.89 6.75 4.57
C ASN A 16 39.24 6.87 6.07
N PRO A 17 40.27 7.62 6.49
CA PRO A 17 40.62 7.74 7.90
C PRO A 17 39.78 8.88 8.52
N ALA A 18 38.52 8.60 8.81
CA ALA A 18 37.72 9.48 9.66
C ALA A 18 38.03 9.17 11.13
N ALA A 19 38.82 10.06 11.74
CA ALA A 19 38.99 10.31 13.17
C ALA A 19 38.62 9.17 14.15
N SER A 20 39.67 8.54 14.68
CA SER A 20 39.72 7.75 15.92
C SER A 20 39.07 8.49 17.11
N ALA A 21 37.74 8.39 17.23
CA ALA A 21 37.09 8.41 18.53
C ALA A 21 37.23 7.01 19.14
N ALA A 22 37.50 6.91 20.45
CA ALA A 22 37.45 5.62 21.13
C ALA A 22 36.08 4.96 20.87
N PRO A 23 36.02 3.64 20.59
CA PRO A 23 34.75 2.98 20.31
C PRO A 23 33.82 3.19 21.51
N THR A 24 32.63 3.73 21.24
CA THR A 24 31.57 3.89 22.23
C THR A 24 31.31 2.53 22.87
N PRO A 25 31.37 2.41 24.21
CA PRO A 25 31.15 1.13 24.87
C PRO A 25 29.69 0.70 24.68
N LEU A 26 29.52 -0.37 23.91
CA LEU A 26 28.25 -1.09 23.77
C LEU A 26 28.03 -1.97 25.03
N PRO A 27 26.78 -2.33 25.35
CA PRO A 27 26.53 -3.36 26.36
C PRO A 27 27.31 -4.65 26.03
N PRO A 28 27.79 -5.43 27.03
CA PRO A 28 28.69 -6.57 26.79
C PRO A 28 28.18 -7.63 25.81
N ASP A 29 26.87 -7.77 25.69
CA ASP A 29 26.19 -8.75 24.82
C ASP A 29 25.72 -8.14 23.49
N VAL A 30 26.15 -6.91 23.20
CA VAL A 30 25.93 -6.25 21.90
C VAL A 30 27.29 -5.93 21.31
N LEU A 31 27.63 -6.65 20.25
CA LEU A 31 28.90 -6.52 19.55
C LEU A 31 28.64 -5.89 18.18
N ARG A 32 29.66 -5.27 17.61
CA ARG A 32 29.60 -4.62 16.31
C ARG A 32 30.76 -5.09 15.45
N PHE A 33 30.43 -5.62 14.28
CA PHE A 33 31.37 -5.93 13.22
C PHE A 33 31.24 -4.87 12.12
N GLU A 34 32.35 -4.27 11.71
CA GLU A 34 32.37 -3.28 10.63
C GLU A 34 32.60 -3.99 9.29
N ASP A 35 31.57 -4.00 8.44
CA ASP A 35 31.55 -4.57 7.09
C ASP A 35 31.25 -3.44 6.08
N THR A 36 30.66 -3.74 4.92
CA THR A 36 30.02 -2.77 4.03
C THR A 36 28.96 -1.94 4.74
N CYS A 37 28.38 -2.48 5.82
CA CYS A 37 27.67 -1.75 6.87
C CYS A 37 28.08 -2.28 8.26
N ASN A 38 27.70 -1.60 9.34
CA ASN A 38 27.76 -2.15 10.68
C ASN A 38 26.81 -3.35 10.76
N VAL A 39 27.34 -4.51 11.15
CA VAL A 39 26.58 -5.70 11.51
C VAL A 39 26.60 -5.82 13.03
N TYR A 40 25.41 -5.79 13.64
CA TYR A 40 25.31 -5.91 15.10
C TYR A 40 24.98 -7.33 15.52
N LEU A 41 25.72 -7.85 16.49
CA LEU A 41 25.48 -9.16 17.07
C LEU A 41 24.83 -8.97 18.44
N LEU A 42 23.60 -9.46 18.58
CA LEU A 42 22.97 -9.71 19.87
C LEU A 42 23.43 -11.09 20.32
N ARG A 43 24.39 -11.15 21.25
CA ARG A 43 25.00 -12.40 21.71
C ARG A 43 24.30 -12.91 22.97
N HIS A 44 24.05 -14.21 23.01
CA HIS A 44 23.69 -14.92 24.23
C HIS A 44 24.36 -16.29 24.22
N ASP A 45 25.19 -16.57 25.24
CA ASP A 45 26.13 -17.69 25.25
C ASP A 45 26.99 -17.69 23.97
N ARG A 46 27.09 -18.84 23.29
CA ARG A 46 27.81 -19.02 22.03
C ARG A 46 26.93 -18.81 20.79
N ARG A 47 25.80 -18.12 20.93
CA ARG A 47 24.82 -17.89 19.86
C ARG A 47 24.58 -16.41 19.62
N ALA A 48 24.23 -16.05 18.38
CA ALA A 48 23.88 -14.67 18.04
C ALA A 48 22.64 -14.55 17.14
N VAL A 49 21.97 -13.41 17.30
CA VAL A 49 21.05 -12.84 16.31
C VAL A 49 21.73 -11.62 15.71
N LEU A 50 21.69 -11.50 14.39
CA LEU A 50 22.31 -10.39 13.67
C LEU A 50 21.28 -9.35 13.26
N ILE A 51 21.64 -8.08 13.36
CA ILE A 51 20.91 -6.96 12.76
C ILE A 51 21.76 -6.39 11.62
N ASP A 52 21.16 -6.35 10.43
CA ASP A 52 21.81 -6.20 9.12
C ASP A 52 22.87 -7.29 8.86
N PHE A 53 23.48 -7.30 7.66
CA PHE A 53 24.36 -8.43 7.29
C PHE A 53 25.58 -8.06 6.43
N GLY A 54 25.59 -6.91 5.78
CA GLY A 54 26.71 -6.47 4.95
C GLY A 54 27.00 -7.45 3.81
N ASP A 55 28.29 -7.76 3.60
CA ASP A 55 28.74 -8.79 2.66
C ASP A 55 28.81 -10.21 3.25
N GLY A 56 28.53 -10.32 4.54
CA GLY A 56 28.50 -11.56 5.30
C GLY A 56 29.86 -11.99 5.86
N ALA A 57 30.90 -11.17 5.77
CA ALA A 57 32.23 -11.44 6.34
C ALA A 57 32.16 -11.72 7.85
N VAL A 58 31.15 -11.22 8.55
CA VAL A 58 30.89 -11.54 9.97
C VAL A 58 30.90 -13.04 10.26
N LEU A 59 30.47 -13.88 9.31
CA LEU A 59 30.45 -15.35 9.47
C LEU A 59 31.85 -15.95 9.60
N ASP A 60 32.86 -15.31 9.01
CA ASP A 60 34.25 -15.75 9.08
C ASP A 60 34.92 -15.30 10.39
N HIS A 61 34.26 -14.43 11.16
CA HIS A 61 34.76 -13.78 12.36
C HIS A 61 33.97 -14.11 13.63
N LEU A 62 33.01 -15.05 13.59
CA LEU A 62 32.15 -15.36 14.75
C LEU A 62 32.95 -15.76 15.99
N ALA A 63 34.04 -16.51 15.81
CA ALA A 63 34.91 -16.92 16.90
C ALA A 63 35.58 -15.74 17.63
N ASP A 64 35.85 -14.63 16.93
CA ASP A 64 36.41 -13.40 17.52
C ASP A 64 35.42 -12.74 18.51
N PHE A 65 34.13 -13.07 18.40
CA PHE A 65 33.03 -12.58 19.22
C PHE A 65 32.52 -13.60 20.25
N ASP A 66 33.20 -14.75 20.37
CA ASP A 66 32.77 -15.90 21.18
C ASP A 66 31.41 -16.49 20.75
N VAL A 67 31.15 -16.49 19.44
CA VAL A 67 29.93 -17.02 18.81
C VAL A 67 30.28 -18.24 17.94
N ASP A 68 29.50 -19.31 18.08
CA ASP A 68 29.57 -20.51 17.22
C ASP A 68 28.45 -20.55 16.18
N GLU A 69 27.28 -20.01 16.52
CA GLU A 69 26.05 -20.19 15.75
C GLU A 69 25.27 -18.88 15.66
N VAL A 70 24.85 -18.52 14.44
CA VAL A 70 23.90 -17.45 14.18
C VAL A 70 22.55 -18.06 13.86
N THR A 71 21.49 -17.67 14.57
CA THR A 71 20.16 -18.26 14.37
C THR A 71 19.28 -17.46 13.41
N ASP A 72 19.44 -16.13 13.41
CA ASP A 72 18.59 -15.20 12.67
C ASP A 72 19.38 -13.97 12.22
N VAL A 73 18.99 -13.43 11.06
CA VAL A 73 19.37 -12.12 10.54
C VAL A 73 18.10 -11.30 10.34
N LEU A 74 18.07 -10.10 10.90
CA LEU A 74 16.99 -9.13 10.71
C LEU A 74 17.51 -7.94 9.92
N VAL A 75 16.82 -7.58 8.84
CA VAL A 75 17.25 -6.54 7.89
C VAL A 75 16.47 -5.25 8.09
N THR A 76 17.17 -4.12 8.25
CA THR A 76 16.53 -2.81 8.42
C THR A 76 15.96 -2.23 7.13
N HIS A 77 16.66 -2.41 6.00
CA HIS A 77 16.19 -2.04 4.66
C HIS A 77 16.92 -2.83 3.54
N HIS A 78 16.42 -2.75 2.30
CA HIS A 78 16.81 -3.61 1.18
C HIS A 78 18.10 -3.23 0.43
N HIS A 79 18.76 -2.13 0.80
CA HIS A 79 19.90 -1.65 0.04
C HIS A 79 21.05 -2.66 0.05
N ARG A 80 21.65 -2.87 -1.12
CA ARG A 80 22.53 -3.99 -1.42
C ARG A 80 23.79 -4.01 -0.56
N ASP A 81 24.32 -2.85 -0.18
CA ASP A 81 25.43 -2.76 0.77
C ASP A 81 25.10 -3.38 2.14
N GLN A 82 23.84 -3.47 2.53
CA GLN A 82 23.43 -4.12 3.77
C GLN A 82 23.04 -5.60 3.64
N VAL A 83 22.65 -6.03 2.43
CA VAL A 83 22.02 -7.34 2.22
C VAL A 83 22.73 -8.25 1.21
N GLN A 84 23.79 -7.79 0.55
CA GLN A 84 24.47 -8.57 -0.49
C GLN A 84 25.02 -9.91 0.00
N GLY A 85 25.33 -10.03 1.30
CA GLY A 85 25.76 -11.27 1.92
C GLY A 85 24.64 -12.30 2.16
N LEU A 86 23.35 -11.96 2.06
CA LEU A 86 22.26 -12.81 2.57
C LEU A 86 22.23 -14.22 1.95
N ALA A 87 22.72 -14.42 0.72
CA ALA A 87 22.87 -15.75 0.14
C ALA A 87 23.78 -16.67 0.97
N ARG A 88 24.84 -16.12 1.58
CA ARG A 88 25.73 -16.84 2.53
C ARG A 88 24.97 -17.20 3.81
N ALA A 89 24.14 -16.31 4.32
CA ALA A 89 23.32 -16.57 5.50
C ALA A 89 22.37 -17.77 5.26
N VAL A 90 21.66 -17.75 4.14
CA VAL A 90 20.77 -18.85 3.74
C VAL A 90 21.54 -20.16 3.54
N ALA A 91 22.71 -20.12 2.90
CA ALA A 91 23.56 -21.30 2.71
C ALA A 91 24.06 -21.89 4.05
N ALA A 92 24.23 -21.05 5.08
CA ALA A 92 24.57 -21.46 6.43
C ALA A 92 23.35 -21.91 7.27
N GLY A 93 22.14 -21.93 6.69
CA GLY A 93 20.91 -22.33 7.39
C GLY A 93 20.34 -21.26 8.33
N ILE A 94 20.82 -20.02 8.22
CA ILE A 94 20.38 -18.90 9.04
C ILE A 94 19.02 -18.39 8.55
N ARG A 95 18.12 -18.08 9.49
CA ARG A 95 16.80 -17.53 9.16
C ARG A 95 16.91 -16.04 8.83
N VAL A 96 16.33 -15.62 7.72
CA VAL A 96 16.40 -14.23 7.23
C VAL A 96 15.03 -13.58 7.29
N TRP A 97 14.94 -12.46 8.00
CA TRP A 97 13.71 -11.70 8.22
C TRP A 97 13.87 -10.28 7.66
N VAL A 98 12.93 -9.86 6.82
CA VAL A 98 13.04 -8.60 6.05
C VAL A 98 11.84 -7.67 6.27
N PRO A 99 11.94 -6.37 5.97
CA PRO A 99 10.81 -5.46 6.10
C PRO A 99 9.65 -5.86 5.17
N PRO A 100 8.39 -5.82 5.63
CA PRO A 100 7.25 -6.28 4.82
C PRO A 100 7.03 -5.45 3.54
N VAL A 101 7.35 -4.15 3.57
CA VAL A 101 7.23 -3.24 2.41
C VAL A 101 8.32 -3.50 1.37
N GLU A 102 9.47 -4.06 1.76
CA GLU A 102 10.63 -4.22 0.86
C GLU A 102 10.94 -5.67 0.51
N ARG A 103 10.12 -6.60 0.97
CA ARG A 103 10.29 -8.05 0.74
C ARG A 103 10.52 -8.37 -0.74
N GLU A 104 9.75 -7.76 -1.64
CA GLU A 104 9.85 -8.02 -3.09
C GLU A 104 11.20 -7.59 -3.66
N LEU A 105 11.88 -6.59 -3.07
CA LEU A 105 13.22 -6.14 -3.48
C LEU A 105 14.35 -7.07 -3.01
N ILE A 106 14.01 -8.14 -2.27
CA ILE A 106 14.96 -9.15 -1.79
C ILE A 106 14.56 -10.55 -2.28
N ALA A 107 13.33 -10.99 -1.95
CA ALA A 107 12.85 -12.33 -2.22
C ALA A 107 12.32 -12.53 -3.65
N GLU A 108 11.96 -11.44 -4.33
CA GLU A 108 11.40 -11.45 -5.69
C GLU A 108 12.12 -10.41 -6.59
N VAL A 109 13.39 -10.11 -6.29
CA VAL A 109 14.12 -9.01 -6.96
C VAL A 109 14.32 -9.23 -8.46
N ASP A 110 14.31 -10.49 -8.91
CA ASP A 110 14.35 -10.82 -10.34
C ASP A 110 13.12 -10.26 -11.07
N GLU A 111 11.92 -10.30 -10.45
CA GLU A 111 10.70 -9.69 -11.00
C GLU A 111 10.80 -8.16 -10.97
N HIS A 112 11.40 -7.59 -9.92
CA HIS A 112 11.73 -6.16 -9.88
C HIS A 112 12.60 -5.78 -11.09
N TRP A 113 13.74 -6.44 -11.31
CA TRP A 113 14.61 -6.15 -12.46
C TRP A 113 13.93 -6.38 -13.81
N ARG A 114 13.09 -7.41 -13.92
CA ARG A 114 12.33 -7.71 -15.15
C ARG A 114 11.27 -6.64 -15.47
N THR A 115 10.73 -5.96 -14.46
CA THR A 115 9.62 -5.01 -14.61
C THR A 115 10.02 -3.55 -14.42
N ARG A 116 11.23 -3.29 -13.93
CA ARG A 116 11.79 -1.94 -13.76
C ARG A 116 11.78 -1.20 -15.10
N ARG A 117 11.20 0.00 -15.11
CA ARG A 117 11.21 0.86 -16.30
C ARG A 117 12.57 1.54 -16.42
N PHE A 118 13.12 1.55 -17.62
CA PHE A 118 14.37 2.23 -17.94
C PHE A 118 14.15 3.39 -18.93
N ASP A 119 13.21 3.22 -19.86
CA ASP A 119 12.82 4.25 -20.80
C ASP A 119 11.73 5.15 -20.20
N ASN A 120 11.95 6.47 -20.24
CA ASN A 120 11.04 7.49 -19.69
C ASN A 120 10.68 7.25 -18.21
N ASP A 121 11.70 7.29 -17.35
CA ASP A 121 11.63 6.99 -15.92
C ASP A 121 11.59 8.27 -15.06
N TYR A 122 10.58 8.37 -14.21
CA TYR A 122 10.43 9.43 -13.20
C TYR A 122 10.39 8.84 -11.77
N ASP A 123 10.61 7.54 -11.63
CA ASP A 123 10.81 6.89 -10.34
C ASP A 123 12.27 7.06 -9.92
N VAL A 124 12.51 8.01 -9.01
CA VAL A 124 13.86 8.39 -8.56
C VAL A 124 14.28 7.68 -7.27
N ARG A 125 13.48 6.72 -6.80
CA ARG A 125 13.85 5.90 -5.65
C ARG A 125 15.15 5.15 -5.94
N GLN A 126 15.93 4.88 -4.90
CA GLN A 126 17.18 4.13 -5.03
C GLN A 126 16.96 2.60 -5.15
N ASP A 127 15.86 2.17 -5.78
CA ASP A 127 15.51 0.76 -5.99
C ASP A 127 16.56 -0.01 -6.82
N ARG A 128 17.32 0.70 -7.66
CA ARG A 128 18.50 0.19 -8.38
C ARG A 128 19.60 -0.36 -7.46
N PHE A 129 19.54 0.00 -6.19
CA PHE A 129 20.45 -0.48 -5.17
C PHE A 129 19.91 -1.72 -4.45
N SER A 130 18.88 -2.37 -4.99
CA SER A 130 18.45 -3.71 -4.56
C SER A 130 19.49 -4.80 -4.92
N LEU A 131 19.27 -6.00 -4.38
CA LEU A 131 20.04 -7.20 -4.71
C LEU A 131 20.06 -7.49 -6.21
N LEU A 132 21.12 -8.12 -6.69
CA LEU A 132 21.23 -8.51 -8.11
C LEU A 132 20.47 -9.80 -8.43
N GLU A 133 20.35 -10.68 -7.43
CA GLU A 133 19.67 -11.98 -7.55
C GLU A 133 18.81 -12.19 -6.30
N GLN A 134 17.64 -12.81 -6.48
CA GLN A 134 16.72 -13.04 -5.38
C GLN A 134 17.27 -14.01 -4.33
N VAL A 135 17.05 -13.70 -3.05
CA VAL A 135 17.44 -14.54 -1.92
C VAL A 135 16.20 -15.06 -1.19
N PRO A 136 16.06 -16.37 -0.93
CA PRO A 136 14.97 -16.89 -0.12
C PRO A 136 14.98 -16.25 1.28
N VAL A 137 13.83 -15.76 1.72
CA VAL A 137 13.65 -15.21 3.07
C VAL A 137 12.76 -16.14 3.90
N THR A 138 13.00 -16.18 5.21
CA THR A 138 12.15 -16.94 6.14
C THR A 138 10.79 -16.29 6.33
N GLY A 139 10.74 -14.96 6.31
CA GLY A 139 9.49 -14.21 6.43
C GLY A 139 9.76 -12.71 6.55
N THR A 140 8.72 -11.98 6.94
CA THR A 140 8.80 -10.54 7.22
C THR A 140 8.91 -10.29 8.71
N VAL A 141 9.46 -9.14 9.09
CA VAL A 141 9.35 -8.64 10.47
C VAL A 141 7.97 -8.03 10.71
N ASP A 142 7.41 -8.30 11.88
CA ASP A 142 6.06 -7.91 12.26
C ASP A 142 6.06 -6.46 12.81
N GLU A 143 5.80 -5.48 11.96
CA GLU A 143 5.75 -4.06 12.34
C GLU A 143 4.76 -3.79 13.49
N TYR A 144 5.13 -2.83 14.36
CA TYR A 144 4.43 -2.45 15.60
C TYR A 144 4.32 -3.55 16.67
N ARG A 145 4.99 -4.69 16.49
CA ARG A 145 4.86 -5.85 17.36
C ARG A 145 6.20 -6.33 17.87
N THR A 146 6.15 -6.97 19.04
CA THR A 146 7.30 -7.66 19.64
C THR A 146 7.24 -9.13 19.29
N ARG A 147 8.35 -9.66 18.78
CA ARG A 147 8.50 -11.08 18.46
C ARG A 147 9.85 -11.59 18.92
N ARG A 148 9.91 -12.90 19.18
CA ARG A 148 11.16 -13.60 19.49
C ARG A 148 11.84 -14.09 18.21
N TYR A 149 13.10 -13.71 18.04
CA TYR A 149 14.01 -14.20 17.01
C TYR A 149 15.21 -14.82 17.73
N GLY A 150 15.45 -16.11 17.55
CA GLY A 150 16.44 -16.83 18.36
C GLY A 150 16.16 -16.67 19.85
N HIS A 151 17.10 -16.08 20.58
CA HIS A 151 16.96 -15.76 22.00
C HIS A 151 16.43 -14.33 22.26
N ALA A 152 16.43 -13.45 21.26
CA ALA A 152 16.15 -12.04 21.43
C ALA A 152 14.65 -11.73 21.27
N GLU A 153 14.09 -10.96 22.20
CA GLU A 153 12.78 -10.32 22.06
C GLU A 153 12.96 -8.93 21.45
N ILE A 154 12.42 -8.75 20.24
CA ILE A 154 12.66 -7.56 19.42
C ILE A 154 11.33 -6.94 19.05
N HIS A 155 11.17 -5.65 19.32
CA HIS A 155 10.05 -4.86 18.84
C HIS A 155 10.41 -4.16 17.53
N THR A 156 9.61 -4.36 16.49
CA THR A 156 9.84 -3.78 15.16
C THR A 156 9.08 -2.46 15.03
N LEU A 157 9.80 -1.36 14.83
CA LEU A 157 9.25 -0.03 14.66
C LEU A 157 9.37 0.44 13.21
N PRO A 158 8.27 0.79 12.53
CA PRO A 158 8.32 1.50 11.24
C PRO A 158 9.05 2.83 11.33
N LEU A 159 10.16 2.94 10.60
CA LEU A 159 11.02 4.13 10.55
C LEU A 159 11.29 4.54 9.09
N PRO A 160 10.24 4.84 8.29
CA PRO A 160 10.43 5.31 6.92
C PRO A 160 11.29 6.58 6.90
N GLY A 161 12.21 6.67 5.94
CA GLY A 161 13.11 7.82 5.80
C GLY A 161 14.18 7.60 4.75
N HIS A 162 15.15 6.74 5.05
CA HIS A 162 16.17 6.35 4.06
C HIS A 162 15.57 5.55 2.91
N THR A 163 14.67 4.63 3.20
CA THR A 163 13.77 4.02 2.21
C THR A 163 12.32 4.15 2.68
N PRO A 164 11.32 4.02 1.79
CA PRO A 164 9.93 3.98 2.22
C PRO A 164 9.67 2.85 3.21
N GLY A 165 10.23 1.65 3.00
CA GLY A 165 9.94 0.48 3.83
C GLY A 165 10.87 0.25 5.03
N SER A 166 11.77 1.19 5.33
CA SER A 166 12.74 1.07 6.44
C SER A 166 12.06 0.81 7.79
N VAL A 167 12.68 -0.05 8.59
CA VAL A 167 12.30 -0.37 9.98
C VAL A 167 13.49 -0.23 10.92
N GLY A 168 13.20 -0.04 12.21
CA GLY A 168 14.17 -0.20 13.27
C GLY A 168 13.74 -1.25 14.29
N TYR A 169 14.70 -1.68 15.10
CA TYR A 169 14.53 -2.74 16.09
C TYR A 169 14.84 -2.23 17.48
N LEU A 170 13.88 -2.33 18.39
CA LEU A 170 14.05 -1.96 19.79
C LEU A 170 14.30 -3.21 20.62
N VAL A 171 15.36 -3.20 21.42
CA VAL A 171 15.78 -4.32 22.28
C VAL A 171 16.20 -3.77 23.64
N THR A 172 15.89 -4.48 24.71
CA THR A 172 16.39 -4.16 26.05
C THR A 172 17.52 -5.12 26.41
N VAL A 173 18.74 -4.61 26.59
CA VAL A 173 19.92 -5.41 26.95
C VAL A 173 20.61 -4.77 28.15
N GLY A 174 20.88 -5.56 29.20
CA GLY A 174 21.53 -5.05 30.41
C GLY A 174 20.76 -3.92 31.10
N GLY A 175 19.42 -3.94 31.01
CA GLY A 175 18.54 -2.90 31.54
C GLY A 175 18.49 -1.60 30.71
N ARG A 176 19.23 -1.53 29.59
CA ARG A 176 19.25 -0.37 28.69
C ARG A 176 18.43 -0.62 27.45
N ARG A 177 17.67 0.38 27.00
CA ARG A 177 16.88 0.29 25.76
C ARG A 177 17.71 0.78 24.57
N LEU A 178 17.94 -0.11 23.61
CA LEU A 178 18.71 0.14 22.41
C LEU A 178 17.78 0.18 21.19
N ALA A 179 18.16 0.96 20.19
CA ALA A 179 17.48 0.99 18.90
C ALA A 179 18.48 0.77 17.76
N PHE A 180 18.28 -0.29 16.98
CA PHE A 180 18.97 -0.47 15.70
C PHE A 180 18.15 0.24 14.63
N VAL A 181 18.72 1.27 14.02
CA VAL A 181 17.92 2.31 13.32
C VAL A 181 18.14 2.34 11.81
N GLY A 182 18.82 1.33 11.26
CA GLY A 182 19.14 1.35 9.84
C GLY A 182 20.01 2.56 9.49
N ASP A 183 19.68 3.18 8.36
CA ASP A 183 20.25 4.45 7.92
C ASP A 183 19.37 5.68 8.22
N LEU A 184 18.42 5.57 9.17
CA LEU A 184 17.59 6.70 9.60
C LEU A 184 18.45 7.88 10.11
N ILE A 185 19.56 7.55 10.78
CA ILE A 185 20.57 8.49 11.27
C ILE A 185 21.93 7.83 11.12
N HIS A 186 22.92 8.50 10.55
CA HIS A 186 24.30 7.98 10.43
C HIS A 186 25.14 8.25 11.70
N GLY A 187 24.74 9.26 12.46
CA GLY A 187 25.50 9.80 13.58
C GLY A 187 25.07 11.22 13.85
N GLU A 188 25.82 11.94 14.71
CA GLU A 188 25.44 13.24 15.23
C GLU A 188 24.96 14.27 14.17
N GLY A 189 23.65 14.34 13.95
CA GLY A 189 23.02 15.28 13.04
C GLY A 189 23.27 15.04 11.55
N ARG A 190 23.41 13.78 11.09
CA ARG A 190 23.68 13.40 9.69
C ARG A 190 22.89 12.16 9.25
N VAL A 191 22.65 12.03 7.94
CA VAL A 191 22.11 10.82 7.29
C VAL A 191 23.16 10.20 6.38
N TRP A 192 23.02 8.91 6.05
CA TRP A 192 23.96 8.19 5.17
C TRP A 192 23.87 8.69 3.72
N SER A 193 22.65 8.83 3.20
CA SER A 193 22.40 9.26 1.82
C SER A 193 21.20 10.20 1.72
N LEU A 194 21.43 11.46 1.33
CA LEU A 194 20.32 12.37 0.99
C LEU A 194 19.58 11.91 -0.26
N ALA A 195 20.27 11.30 -1.23
CA ALA A 195 19.66 10.80 -2.45
C ALA A 195 18.66 9.67 -2.19
N ALA A 196 18.85 8.88 -1.13
CA ALA A 196 17.90 7.83 -0.74
C ALA A 196 16.58 8.41 -0.19
N THR A 197 16.63 9.61 0.41
CA THR A 197 15.43 10.30 0.92
C THR A 197 14.57 10.96 -0.17
N GLN A 198 15.01 10.94 -1.42
CA GLN A 198 14.25 11.45 -2.56
C GLN A 198 13.41 10.30 -3.15
N TRP A 199 12.11 10.30 -2.87
CA TRP A 199 11.25 9.18 -3.25
C TRP A 199 10.41 9.43 -4.49
N ALA A 200 10.19 10.69 -4.86
CA ALA A 200 9.52 11.02 -6.10
C ALA A 200 10.20 12.20 -6.81
N TYR A 201 9.92 12.37 -8.10
CA TYR A 201 10.57 13.38 -8.92
C TYR A 201 10.07 14.78 -8.58
N THR A 202 10.95 15.78 -8.39
CA THR A 202 10.53 17.14 -8.01
C THR A 202 9.36 17.67 -8.86
N GLY A 203 8.25 18.04 -8.20
CA GLY A 203 7.02 18.48 -8.87
C GLY A 203 6.18 19.42 -8.01
N SER A 204 4.85 19.39 -8.17
CA SER A 204 3.94 20.42 -7.64
C SER A 204 3.52 20.25 -6.18
N HIS A 205 3.65 19.06 -5.58
CA HIS A 205 3.35 18.84 -4.16
C HIS A 205 4.44 19.45 -3.26
N GLU A 206 4.07 19.98 -2.09
CA GLU A 206 5.01 20.74 -1.24
C GLU A 206 6.21 19.92 -0.74
N ASN A 207 6.06 18.59 -0.64
CA ASN A 207 7.13 17.67 -0.28
C ASN A 207 7.72 16.91 -1.48
N HIS A 208 7.35 17.24 -2.72
CA HIS A 208 7.73 16.44 -3.88
C HIS A 208 9.26 16.35 -4.02
N GLY A 209 9.82 15.14 -3.93
CA GLY A 209 11.26 14.88 -3.93
C GLY A 209 11.96 15.10 -2.58
N LYS A 210 11.19 15.27 -1.51
CA LYS A 210 11.65 15.39 -0.11
C LYS A 210 10.75 14.61 0.85
N GLU A 211 9.99 13.64 0.34
CA GLU A 211 9.08 12.81 1.13
C GLU A 211 9.83 12.04 2.22
N GLY A 212 11.01 11.48 1.87
CA GLY A 212 11.89 10.80 2.82
C GLY A 212 12.56 11.73 3.82
N VAL A 213 12.78 13.01 3.47
CA VAL A 213 13.26 14.03 4.43
C VAL A 213 12.21 14.28 5.50
N ALA A 214 10.97 14.52 5.09
CA ALA A 214 9.85 14.71 6.01
C ALA A 214 9.59 13.43 6.84
N ALA A 215 9.66 12.24 6.22
CA ALA A 215 9.50 10.97 6.93
C ALA A 215 10.62 10.74 7.94
N THR A 216 11.87 11.08 7.63
CA THR A 216 13.00 10.99 8.57
C THR A 216 12.77 11.88 9.80
N ILE A 217 12.23 13.09 9.61
CA ILE A 217 11.87 13.98 10.73
C ILE A 217 10.83 13.30 11.64
N LEU A 218 9.74 12.77 11.08
CA LEU A 218 8.69 12.10 11.84
C LEU A 218 9.19 10.81 12.52
N SER A 219 9.94 9.98 11.80
CA SER A 219 10.53 8.73 12.30
C SER A 219 11.50 8.96 13.46
N THR A 220 12.31 10.02 13.40
CA THR A 220 13.21 10.36 14.52
C THR A 220 12.47 10.89 15.74
N MET A 221 11.33 11.57 15.57
CA MET A 221 10.45 11.95 16.69
C MET A 221 9.84 10.72 17.35
N LYS A 222 9.22 9.83 16.56
CA LYS A 222 8.69 8.55 17.04
C LYS A 222 9.73 7.73 17.79
N LEU A 223 10.96 7.71 17.28
CA LEU A 223 12.07 7.01 17.90
C LEU A 223 12.40 7.55 19.29
N LEU A 224 12.35 8.87 19.51
CA LEU A 224 12.58 9.46 20.84
C LEU A 224 11.48 9.07 21.83
N ASP A 225 10.23 8.95 21.39
CA ASP A 225 9.10 8.53 22.24
C ASP A 225 9.27 7.10 22.80
N THR A 226 10.14 6.29 22.18
CA THR A 226 10.46 4.95 22.68
C THR A 226 11.34 4.96 23.93
N GLY A 227 12.02 6.08 24.22
CA GLY A 227 12.99 6.19 25.30
C GLY A 227 14.30 5.42 25.03
N ALA A 228 14.65 5.15 23.77
CA ALA A 228 15.92 4.53 23.43
C ALA A 228 17.10 5.40 23.90
N GLU A 229 18.06 4.78 24.59
CA GLU A 229 19.23 5.43 25.19
C GLU A 229 20.46 5.40 24.26
N LEU A 230 20.45 4.50 23.28
CA LEU A 230 21.53 4.32 22.31
C LEU A 230 20.93 4.00 20.94
N LEU A 231 21.34 4.75 19.92
CA LEU A 231 20.99 4.43 18.53
C LEU A 231 22.18 3.77 17.84
N LEU A 232 21.90 2.68 17.14
CA LEU A 232 22.87 1.80 16.51
C LEU A 232 22.59 1.82 15.00
N PRO A 233 23.27 2.70 14.24
CA PRO A 233 23.02 2.87 12.83
C PRO A 233 23.77 1.83 11.99
N SER A 234 23.27 1.51 10.81
CA SER A 234 23.94 0.62 9.85
C SER A 234 25.19 1.28 9.28
N HIS A 235 25.24 2.61 9.19
CA HIS A 235 26.46 3.34 8.83
C HIS A 235 26.79 4.40 9.86
N GLY A 236 28.08 4.51 10.20
CA GLY A 236 28.59 5.50 11.16
C GLY A 236 28.69 4.97 12.60
N ALA A 237 28.88 5.89 13.55
CA ALA A 237 29.15 5.55 14.95
C ALA A 237 27.86 5.48 15.79
N PRO A 238 27.81 4.63 16.84
CA PRO A 238 26.73 4.63 17.81
C PRO A 238 26.43 6.02 18.39
N VAL A 239 25.15 6.37 18.47
CA VAL A 239 24.68 7.66 19.00
C VAL A 239 24.31 7.52 20.47
N THR A 240 25.13 8.10 21.35
CA THR A 240 25.00 8.03 22.82
C THR A 240 24.12 9.11 23.45
N ASP A 241 23.81 10.17 22.71
CA ASP A 241 22.85 11.20 23.10
C ASP A 241 21.79 11.32 21.98
N PRO A 242 20.80 10.42 21.97
CA PRO A 242 19.76 10.41 20.95
C PRO A 242 19.00 11.75 20.87
N PRO A 243 18.53 12.37 21.97
CA PRO A 243 17.86 13.68 21.91
C PRO A 243 18.69 14.76 21.22
N ALA A 244 19.96 14.91 21.57
CA ALA A 244 20.79 15.97 20.99
C ALA A 244 21.12 15.69 19.51
N ALA A 245 21.38 14.43 19.15
CA ALA A 245 21.65 14.05 17.76
C ALA A 245 20.41 14.22 16.86
N VAL A 246 19.23 13.81 17.35
CA VAL A 246 17.95 13.99 16.65
C VAL A 246 17.61 15.47 16.52
N ALA A 247 17.81 16.29 17.55
CA ALA A 247 17.60 17.73 17.47
C ALA A 247 18.47 18.37 16.38
N ARG A 248 19.76 18.02 16.31
CA ARG A 248 20.67 18.50 15.26
C ARG A 248 20.24 18.04 13.86
N LEU A 249 19.80 16.78 13.72
CA LEU A 249 19.35 16.24 12.44
C LEU A 249 18.06 16.93 11.97
N ARG A 250 17.04 16.96 12.85
CA ARG A 250 15.75 17.60 12.58
C ARG A 250 15.91 19.05 12.17
N ALA A 251 16.77 19.82 12.83
CA ALA A 251 17.02 21.21 12.47
C ALA A 251 17.48 21.36 11.01
N LYS A 252 18.49 20.60 10.59
CA LYS A 252 19.03 20.65 9.21
C LYS A 252 18.05 20.12 8.17
N LEU A 253 17.36 19.02 8.46
CA LEU A 253 16.37 18.46 7.54
C LEU A 253 15.16 19.39 7.38
N THR A 254 14.74 20.04 8.48
CA THR A 254 13.67 21.04 8.44
C THR A 254 14.08 22.24 7.59
N GLU A 255 15.30 22.74 7.77
CA GLU A 255 15.85 23.82 6.93
C GLU A 255 15.83 23.41 5.45
N LEU A 256 16.36 22.22 5.11
CA LEU A 256 16.35 21.69 3.74
C LEU A 256 14.95 21.56 3.16
N LEU A 257 14.00 21.06 3.96
CA LEU A 257 12.61 20.89 3.55
C LEU A 257 11.95 22.23 3.27
N GLN A 258 12.11 23.19 4.19
CA GLN A 258 11.47 24.51 4.14
C GLN A 258 11.94 25.39 2.99
N MET A 259 13.13 25.17 2.42
CA MET A 259 13.63 25.93 1.25
C MET A 259 12.62 26.05 0.10
N ASN A 260 11.75 25.05 -0.09
CA ASN A 260 10.81 25.00 -1.21
C ASN A 260 9.34 24.99 -0.78
N ARG A 261 9.04 25.20 0.52
CA ARG A 261 7.67 25.13 1.03
C ARG A 261 7.01 26.50 1.07
N ARG A 262 5.72 26.54 0.72
CA ARG A 262 4.89 27.75 0.87
C ARG A 262 4.40 27.90 2.30
N THR A 263 4.07 26.77 2.94
CA THR A 263 3.65 26.70 4.33
C THR A 263 4.71 26.02 5.20
N PRO A 264 5.01 26.53 6.41
CA PRO A 264 5.93 25.86 7.32
C PRO A 264 5.51 24.40 7.56
N PHE A 265 6.50 23.49 7.51
CA PHE A 265 6.28 22.10 7.88
C PHE A 265 6.04 22.00 9.40
N ASP A 266 4.92 21.41 9.82
CA ASP A 266 4.55 21.23 11.22
C ASP A 266 4.49 19.72 11.57
N PRO A 267 5.64 19.09 11.85
CA PRO A 267 5.69 17.66 12.15
C PRO A 267 5.04 17.31 13.49
N GLU A 268 5.00 18.24 14.44
CA GLU A 268 4.36 18.03 15.76
C GLU A 268 2.84 17.91 15.60
N ARG A 269 2.22 18.77 14.77
CA ARG A 269 0.82 18.62 14.42
C ARG A 269 0.56 17.33 13.67
N MET A 270 1.38 16.98 12.69
CA MET A 270 1.17 15.75 11.92
C MET A 270 1.25 14.51 12.81
N LEU A 271 2.29 14.38 13.63
CA LEU A 271 2.49 13.17 14.42
C LEU A 271 1.55 13.09 15.63
N TYR A 272 1.35 14.22 16.32
CA TYR A 272 0.66 14.21 17.61
C TYR A 272 -0.73 14.85 17.57
N ARG A 273 -1.16 15.52 16.51
CA ARG A 273 -2.55 16.06 16.41
C ARG A 273 -3.17 15.76 15.04
N PRO A 274 -3.26 14.46 14.64
CA PRO A 274 -3.72 14.08 13.32
C PRO A 274 -5.23 14.24 13.13
N TRP A 275 -6.01 14.16 14.21
CA TRP A 275 -7.47 14.22 14.18
C TRP A 275 -7.99 15.64 14.37
N THR A 276 -8.92 16.04 13.52
CA THR A 276 -9.71 17.28 13.65
C THR A 276 -11.16 16.93 13.95
N GLU A 277 -11.72 17.60 14.95
CA GLU A 277 -13.14 17.45 15.32
C GLU A 277 -14.05 18.04 14.22
N ILE A 278 -15.03 17.25 13.79
CA ILE A 278 -16.17 17.73 12.97
C ILE A 278 -17.38 17.93 13.87
N THR A 279 -17.66 16.93 14.69
CA THR A 279 -18.58 16.97 15.82
C THR A 279 -17.90 16.26 17.01
N PRO A 280 -18.38 16.41 18.25
CA PRO A 280 -17.78 15.76 19.41
C PRO A 280 -17.46 14.26 19.26
N HIS A 281 -18.29 13.51 18.52
CA HIS A 281 -18.11 12.08 18.26
C HIS A 281 -17.72 11.72 16.82
N LEU A 282 -17.40 12.70 15.97
CA LEU A 282 -16.94 12.47 14.61
C LEU A 282 -15.67 13.26 14.32
N LEU A 283 -14.57 12.54 14.11
CA LEU A 283 -13.25 13.11 13.82
C LEU A 283 -12.84 12.80 12.38
N ARG A 284 -12.00 13.67 11.81
CA ARG A 284 -11.34 13.46 10.52
C ARG A 284 -9.83 13.44 10.68
N ASN A 285 -9.18 12.43 10.13
CA ASN A 285 -7.73 12.37 9.99
C ASN A 285 -7.28 13.37 8.92
N THR A 286 -6.31 14.22 9.26
CA THR A 286 -5.77 15.28 8.39
C THR A 286 -4.35 14.98 7.90
N THR A 287 -3.87 13.77 8.17
CA THR A 287 -2.49 13.34 7.89
C THR A 287 -2.43 12.13 6.97
N SER A 288 -3.58 11.57 6.60
CA SER A 288 -3.71 10.48 5.64
C SER A 288 -3.86 10.99 4.20
N MET A 289 -3.58 10.13 3.22
CA MET A 289 -3.72 10.46 1.78
C MET A 289 -5.21 10.65 1.42
N ALA A 290 -6.03 9.64 1.68
CA ALA A 290 -7.48 9.77 1.76
C ALA A 290 -7.88 10.09 3.20
N ASN A 291 -8.88 10.94 3.41
CA ASN A 291 -9.48 11.22 4.70
C ASN A 291 -10.04 9.93 5.30
N SER A 292 -9.50 9.53 6.44
CA SER A 292 -10.15 8.59 7.35
C SER A 292 -11.01 9.33 8.36
N TYR A 293 -12.12 8.74 8.75
CA TYR A 293 -12.98 9.30 9.81
C TYR A 293 -13.09 8.34 10.98
N ALA A 294 -13.06 8.88 12.20
CA ALA A 294 -13.31 8.10 13.41
C ALA A 294 -14.66 8.52 14.00
N LEU A 295 -15.58 7.57 14.06
CA LEU A 295 -16.83 7.68 14.82
C LEU A 295 -16.57 7.14 16.23
N LEU A 296 -16.68 8.00 17.23
CA LEU A 296 -16.36 7.70 18.62
C LEU A 296 -17.62 7.19 19.33
N SER A 297 -17.48 6.22 20.23
CA SER A 297 -18.58 5.74 21.09
C SER A 297 -18.31 6.08 22.55
N ASP A 298 -19.37 6.38 23.29
CA ASP A 298 -19.35 6.56 24.76
C ASP A 298 -18.80 5.32 25.50
N SER A 299 -18.74 4.17 24.82
CA SER A 299 -18.16 2.93 25.34
C SER A 299 -16.62 2.86 25.31
N GLY A 300 -15.93 3.94 24.91
CA GLY A 300 -14.46 3.99 24.82
C GLY A 300 -13.90 3.27 23.60
N THR A 301 -14.69 3.13 22.53
CA THR A 301 -14.27 2.49 21.27
C THR A 301 -14.53 3.39 20.07
N ALA A 302 -13.81 3.17 18.98
CA ALA A 302 -14.02 3.88 17.73
C ALA A 302 -14.30 2.92 16.56
N LEU A 303 -15.08 3.39 15.60
CA LEU A 303 -15.23 2.83 14.26
C LEU A 303 -14.54 3.75 13.27
N LEU A 304 -13.76 3.18 12.36
CA LEU A 304 -13.13 3.92 11.27
C LEU A 304 -13.94 3.76 9.97
N LEU A 305 -14.16 4.88 9.28
CA LEU A 305 -14.58 4.91 7.88
C LEU A 305 -13.33 5.20 7.05
N ASP A 306 -12.92 4.22 6.25
CA ASP A 306 -11.65 4.16 5.52
C ASP A 306 -10.39 4.29 6.39
N PHE A 307 -9.33 3.60 5.99
CA PHE A 307 -8.00 3.65 6.61
C PHE A 307 -6.94 3.05 5.67
N GLY A 308 -6.44 3.87 4.74
CA GLY A 308 -5.33 3.49 3.86
C GLY A 308 -3.99 4.07 4.31
N TYR A 309 -3.48 5.07 3.60
CA TYR A 309 -2.14 5.64 3.85
C TYR A 309 -2.18 6.71 4.94
N ASP A 310 -2.10 6.29 6.21
CA ASP A 310 -1.95 7.19 7.36
C ASP A 310 -0.56 7.85 7.42
N LEU A 311 -0.46 9.02 8.07
CA LEU A 311 0.75 9.82 8.24
C LEU A 311 1.61 9.94 6.96
N THR A 312 0.98 10.33 5.85
CA THR A 312 1.68 10.48 4.57
C THR A 312 2.54 11.74 4.53
N THR A 313 3.75 11.61 3.99
CA THR A 313 4.63 12.74 3.67
C THR A 313 4.65 13.06 2.17
N GLY A 314 3.77 12.41 1.40
CA GLY A 314 3.80 12.32 -0.05
C GLY A 314 3.97 10.86 -0.48
N LEU A 315 3.44 10.49 -1.64
CA LEU A 315 3.55 9.13 -2.15
C LEU A 315 4.88 8.95 -2.91
N PRO A 316 5.69 7.93 -2.55
CA PRO A 316 6.83 7.52 -3.35
C PRO A 316 6.45 7.25 -4.82
N GLY A 317 7.40 7.51 -5.73
CA GLY A 317 7.30 7.17 -7.15
C GLY A 317 7.02 5.69 -7.36
N GLY A 318 6.42 5.36 -8.50
CA GLY A 318 6.00 3.98 -8.79
C GLY A 318 4.65 3.60 -8.17
N GLN A 319 4.26 2.35 -8.38
CA GLN A 319 2.99 1.74 -7.92
C GLN A 319 3.20 0.29 -7.47
N ASP A 320 4.44 -0.15 -7.26
CA ASP A 320 4.76 -1.45 -6.68
C ASP A 320 4.72 -1.40 -5.15
N ARG A 321 4.77 -2.58 -4.50
CA ARG A 321 4.63 -2.71 -3.05
C ARG A 321 5.61 -1.84 -2.27
N SER A 322 6.85 -1.70 -2.75
CA SER A 322 7.88 -0.91 -2.05
C SER A 322 7.63 0.60 -2.09
N ALA A 323 6.68 1.06 -2.91
CA ALA A 323 6.26 2.45 -3.01
C ALA A 323 5.05 2.78 -2.11
N ARG A 324 4.45 1.80 -1.44
CA ARG A 324 3.19 1.95 -0.69
C ARG A 324 3.32 1.44 0.73
N ARG A 325 3.18 2.35 1.69
CA ARG A 325 3.35 2.06 3.12
C ARG A 325 2.16 2.57 3.93
N PRO A 326 1.27 1.68 4.40
CA PRO A 326 0.35 2.03 5.46
C PRO A 326 1.10 2.16 6.80
N LEU A 327 0.57 3.01 7.67
CA LEU A 327 1.10 3.32 9.00
C LEU A 327 -0.07 3.40 10.00
N LEU A 328 0.22 3.42 11.31
CA LEU A 328 -0.80 3.43 12.37
C LEU A 328 -0.66 4.61 13.36
N GLU A 329 0.15 5.62 13.06
CA GLU A 329 0.50 6.65 14.05
C GLU A 329 -0.70 7.45 14.57
N SER A 330 -1.70 7.69 13.71
CA SER A 330 -2.89 8.43 14.12
C SER A 330 -3.72 7.72 15.19
N ILE A 331 -3.65 6.39 15.27
CA ILE A 331 -4.46 5.60 16.22
C ILE A 331 -4.07 5.92 17.67
N ALA A 332 -2.78 6.16 17.94
CA ALA A 332 -2.32 6.49 19.28
C ALA A 332 -2.94 7.80 19.82
N ALA A 333 -3.24 8.76 18.93
CA ALA A 333 -3.86 10.02 19.31
C ALA A 333 -5.34 9.85 19.73
N LEU A 334 -6.08 8.89 19.16
CA LEU A 334 -7.45 8.57 19.60
C LEU A 334 -7.47 8.16 21.07
N ARG A 335 -6.51 7.34 21.49
CA ARG A 335 -6.40 6.92 22.89
C ARG A 335 -6.00 8.06 23.80
N ARG A 336 -4.96 8.81 23.42
CA ARG A 336 -4.38 9.88 24.25
C ARG A 336 -5.35 11.04 24.45
N ASP A 337 -6.05 11.46 23.40
CA ASP A 337 -6.80 12.72 23.38
C ASP A 337 -8.32 12.51 23.49
N HIS A 338 -8.83 11.34 23.10
CA HIS A 338 -10.27 11.08 23.00
C HIS A 338 -10.75 9.89 23.85
N GLY A 339 -9.90 9.32 24.71
CA GLY A 339 -10.29 8.24 25.62
C GLY A 339 -10.68 6.93 24.92
N ILE A 340 -10.22 6.72 23.68
CA ILE A 340 -10.51 5.52 22.90
C ILE A 340 -9.51 4.41 23.23
N ASP A 341 -9.97 3.35 23.87
CA ASP A 341 -9.13 2.22 24.23
C ASP A 341 -8.84 1.31 23.02
N ARG A 342 -9.77 1.24 22.07
CA ARG A 342 -9.67 0.37 20.89
C ARG A 342 -10.42 0.90 19.69
N VAL A 343 -9.82 0.76 18.51
CA VAL A 343 -10.53 0.79 17.22
C VAL A 343 -11.16 -0.58 16.98
N GLU A 344 -12.48 -0.66 17.08
CA GLU A 344 -13.20 -1.93 17.03
C GLU A 344 -13.51 -2.39 15.61
N VAL A 345 -13.92 -1.47 14.73
CA VAL A 345 -14.37 -1.76 13.37
C VAL A 345 -13.71 -0.80 12.39
N ALA A 346 -13.35 -1.29 11.21
CA ALA A 346 -13.06 -0.49 10.03
C ALA A 346 -14.03 -0.83 8.89
N LEU A 347 -14.61 0.20 8.27
CA LEU A 347 -15.53 0.12 7.14
C LEU A 347 -14.89 0.73 5.89
N PRO A 348 -14.80 0.01 4.76
CA PRO A 348 -14.37 0.58 3.49
C PRO A 348 -15.56 1.24 2.78
N THR A 349 -15.39 2.46 2.28
CA THR A 349 -16.32 3.06 1.31
C THR A 349 -16.18 2.38 -0.05
N HIS A 350 -14.96 2.00 -0.44
CA HIS A 350 -14.64 1.22 -1.64
C HIS A 350 -13.25 0.56 -1.51
N TYR A 351 -12.79 -0.15 -2.54
CA TYR A 351 -11.61 -1.03 -2.46
C TYR A 351 -10.25 -0.35 -2.77
N HIS A 352 -10.23 0.93 -3.15
CA HIS A 352 -8.99 1.58 -3.53
C HIS A 352 -7.96 1.59 -2.40
N ASP A 353 -6.69 1.44 -2.76
CA ASP A 353 -5.58 1.21 -1.84
C ASP A 353 -5.41 2.30 -0.80
N ASP A 354 -5.60 3.55 -1.17
CA ASP A 354 -5.57 4.71 -0.27
C ASP A 354 -6.73 4.77 0.75
N HIS A 355 -7.75 3.93 0.59
CA HIS A 355 -8.84 3.74 1.55
C HIS A 355 -8.69 2.48 2.41
N VAL A 356 -7.98 1.46 1.95
CA VAL A 356 -7.97 0.13 2.61
C VAL A 356 -6.60 -0.44 2.96
N ALA A 357 -5.50 0.17 2.50
CA ALA A 357 -4.14 -0.35 2.68
C ALA A 357 -3.77 -0.61 4.15
N GLY A 358 -4.31 0.15 5.10
CA GLY A 358 -4.04 0.02 6.53
C GLY A 358 -4.88 -1.05 7.24
N PHE A 359 -5.88 -1.66 6.58
CA PHE A 359 -6.82 -2.58 7.24
C PHE A 359 -6.14 -3.82 7.81
N ASN A 360 -5.28 -4.50 7.05
CA ASN A 360 -4.57 -5.68 7.57
C ASN A 360 -3.70 -5.34 8.78
N LEU A 361 -3.09 -4.16 8.77
CA LEU A 361 -2.25 -3.70 9.87
C LEU A 361 -3.08 -3.37 11.13
N LEU A 362 -4.24 -2.72 10.97
CA LEU A 362 -5.21 -2.52 12.05
C LEU A 362 -5.66 -3.84 12.66
N ARG A 363 -6.02 -4.83 11.82
CA ARG A 363 -6.42 -6.18 12.28
C ARG A 363 -5.31 -6.84 13.09
N GLU A 364 -4.09 -6.81 12.58
CA GLU A 364 -2.95 -7.51 13.17
C GLU A 364 -2.42 -6.85 14.46
N VAL A 365 -2.50 -5.52 14.57
CA VAL A 365 -1.93 -4.76 15.71
C VAL A 365 -2.99 -4.44 16.77
N HIS A 366 -4.20 -4.09 16.36
CA HIS A 366 -5.27 -3.63 17.25
C HIS A 366 -6.42 -4.63 17.40
N GLY A 367 -6.44 -5.71 16.62
CA GLY A 367 -7.56 -6.65 16.61
C GLY A 367 -8.85 -6.04 16.07
N THR A 368 -8.74 -4.98 15.26
CA THR A 368 -9.89 -4.33 14.60
C THR A 368 -10.57 -5.32 13.66
N GLU A 369 -11.90 -5.35 13.64
CA GLU A 369 -12.67 -6.12 12.67
C GLU A 369 -12.86 -5.32 11.38
N VAL A 370 -12.76 -5.97 10.22
CA VAL A 370 -13.15 -5.36 8.94
C VAL A 370 -14.57 -5.79 8.62
N TRP A 371 -15.49 -4.83 8.58
CA TRP A 371 -16.83 -5.05 8.07
C TRP A 371 -16.93 -4.43 6.69
N SER A 372 -17.47 -5.15 5.71
CA SER A 372 -17.50 -4.69 4.33
C SER A 372 -18.86 -4.97 3.68
N PRO A 373 -19.43 -4.04 2.89
CA PRO A 373 -20.59 -4.29 2.06
C PRO A 373 -20.36 -5.52 1.17
N SER A 374 -21.40 -6.33 1.01
CA SER A 374 -21.30 -7.64 0.34
C SER A 374 -20.81 -7.57 -1.10
N HIS A 375 -20.99 -6.44 -1.80
CA HIS A 375 -20.46 -6.24 -3.15
C HIS A 375 -18.98 -5.83 -3.18
N ILE A 376 -18.45 -5.24 -2.11
CA ILE A 376 -17.04 -4.83 -1.99
C ILE A 376 -16.17 -5.99 -1.48
N ALA A 377 -16.71 -6.80 -0.55
CA ALA A 377 -15.99 -7.88 0.12
C ALA A 377 -15.24 -8.86 -0.82
N PRO A 378 -15.79 -9.28 -1.98
CA PRO A 378 -15.07 -10.15 -2.91
C PRO A 378 -13.79 -9.53 -3.49
N VAL A 379 -13.78 -8.20 -3.72
CA VAL A 379 -12.62 -7.48 -4.26
C VAL A 379 -11.51 -7.42 -3.21
N LEU A 380 -11.87 -7.15 -1.95
CA LEU A 380 -10.94 -7.13 -0.81
C LEU A 380 -10.35 -8.52 -0.54
N ALA A 381 -11.19 -9.56 -0.53
CA ALA A 381 -10.77 -10.92 -0.22
C ALA A 381 -9.87 -11.55 -1.31
N ALA A 382 -9.99 -11.10 -2.55
CA ALA A 382 -9.24 -11.70 -3.67
C ALA A 382 -8.95 -10.69 -4.79
N PRO A 383 -8.15 -9.64 -4.54
CA PRO A 383 -7.96 -8.52 -5.48
C PRO A 383 -7.44 -8.98 -6.84
N ARG A 384 -6.58 -10.00 -6.86
CA ARG A 384 -6.01 -10.58 -8.10
C ARG A 384 -7.05 -11.21 -9.03
N ARG A 385 -8.27 -11.48 -8.57
CA ARG A 385 -9.36 -12.01 -9.42
C ARG A 385 -9.95 -10.95 -10.35
N PHE A 386 -9.66 -9.67 -10.14
CA PHE A 386 -10.26 -8.54 -10.84
C PHE A 386 -9.22 -7.78 -11.69
N ASP A 387 -9.67 -7.23 -12.82
CA ASP A 387 -8.97 -6.13 -13.52
C ASP A 387 -9.62 -4.81 -13.12
N LEU A 388 -9.13 -4.25 -12.02
CA LEU A 388 -9.55 -2.95 -11.50
C LEU A 388 -8.29 -2.15 -11.16
N PRO A 389 -8.29 -0.81 -11.36
CA PRO A 389 -7.18 0.02 -10.92
C PRO A 389 -7.16 0.14 -9.38
N CYS A 390 -6.04 0.62 -8.81
CA CYS A 390 -5.91 0.94 -7.38
C CYS A 390 -6.17 -0.23 -6.40
N LEU A 391 -6.02 -1.49 -6.83
CA LEU A 391 -6.16 -2.65 -5.96
C LEU A 391 -5.01 -2.75 -4.95
N TRP A 392 -5.32 -3.02 -3.69
CA TRP A 392 -4.31 -3.40 -2.70
C TRP A 392 -3.72 -4.79 -3.01
N TYR A 393 -2.43 -4.97 -2.73
CA TYR A 393 -1.68 -6.16 -3.12
C TYR A 393 -2.12 -7.44 -2.39
N ASP A 394 -2.41 -7.29 -1.09
CA ASP A 394 -2.72 -8.39 -0.19
C ASP A 394 -4.23 -8.56 -0.07
N PRO A 395 -4.74 -9.80 -0.03
CA PRO A 395 -6.08 -10.07 0.45
C PRO A 395 -6.34 -9.41 1.80
N ILE A 396 -7.51 -8.79 1.95
CA ILE A 396 -8.01 -8.25 3.21
C ILE A 396 -9.20 -9.12 3.63
N PRO A 397 -9.05 -9.95 4.67
CA PRO A 397 -10.16 -10.75 5.19
C PRO A 397 -11.26 -9.85 5.73
N VAL A 398 -12.50 -10.15 5.34
CA VAL A 398 -13.70 -9.48 5.85
C VAL A 398 -14.26 -10.31 6.98
N ASP A 399 -14.30 -9.73 8.18
CA ASP A 399 -14.78 -10.38 9.40
C ASP A 399 -16.33 -10.36 9.45
N ARG A 400 -16.97 -9.38 8.80
CA ARG A 400 -18.43 -9.32 8.65
C ARG A 400 -18.85 -8.71 7.31
N GLU A 401 -19.62 -9.46 6.53
CA GLU A 401 -20.28 -8.93 5.33
C GLU A 401 -21.57 -8.17 5.71
N LEU A 402 -21.75 -6.97 5.16
CA LEU A 402 -22.90 -6.11 5.39
C LEU A 402 -23.86 -6.15 4.18
N PRO A 403 -25.17 -6.34 4.39
CA PRO A 403 -26.13 -6.30 3.29
C PRO A 403 -26.25 -4.89 2.74
N VAL A 404 -26.15 -4.77 1.41
CA VAL A 404 -26.37 -3.51 0.70
C VAL A 404 -27.86 -3.12 0.78
N ASN A 405 -28.13 -1.83 0.96
CA ASN A 405 -29.47 -1.26 1.18
C ASN A 405 -30.14 -1.74 2.47
N GLY A 406 -29.33 -2.02 3.50
CA GLY A 406 -29.78 -2.35 4.85
C GLY A 406 -29.22 -1.39 5.90
N SER A 407 -29.27 -1.80 7.17
CA SER A 407 -28.57 -1.13 8.26
C SER A 407 -27.80 -2.12 9.13
N VAL A 408 -26.77 -1.63 9.80
CA VAL A 408 -26.03 -2.34 10.83
C VAL A 408 -25.96 -1.49 12.08
N ARG A 409 -26.16 -2.11 13.25
CA ARG A 409 -25.94 -1.45 14.52
C ARG A 409 -24.49 -1.64 14.95
N TRP A 410 -23.80 -0.54 15.22
CA TRP A 410 -22.51 -0.52 15.91
C TRP A 410 -22.64 0.37 17.14
N ARG A 411 -22.53 -0.25 18.32
CA ARG A 411 -22.73 0.41 19.62
C ARG A 411 -24.08 1.16 19.67
N GLU A 412 -24.08 2.46 19.91
CA GLU A 412 -25.24 3.36 19.95
C GLU A 412 -25.70 3.84 18.55
N TYR A 413 -24.89 3.59 17.51
CA TYR A 413 -25.16 4.06 16.16
C TYR A 413 -25.89 3.00 15.32
N GLU A 414 -26.95 3.44 14.65
CA GLU A 414 -27.50 2.73 13.51
C GLU A 414 -26.92 3.31 12.22
N ILE A 415 -26.23 2.47 11.46
CA ILE A 415 -25.50 2.84 10.25
C ILE A 415 -26.22 2.21 9.06
N GLY A 416 -26.84 3.05 8.22
CA GLY A 416 -27.37 2.65 6.92
C GLY A 416 -26.24 2.35 5.94
N VAL A 417 -26.36 1.24 5.22
CA VAL A 417 -25.40 0.78 4.22
C VAL A 417 -26.08 0.84 2.86
N HIS A 418 -25.61 1.69 1.95
CA HIS A 418 -26.25 1.95 0.67
C HIS A 418 -25.33 1.64 -0.49
N ASP A 419 -25.91 1.11 -1.57
CA ASP A 419 -25.18 1.00 -2.84
C ASP A 419 -24.89 2.41 -3.36
N LEU A 420 -23.65 2.67 -3.80
CA LEU A 420 -23.25 3.97 -4.33
C LEU A 420 -22.30 3.81 -5.53
N PRO A 421 -22.70 3.11 -6.60
CA PRO A 421 -21.87 3.01 -7.79
C PRO A 421 -21.66 4.39 -8.42
N GLY A 422 -20.51 4.60 -9.06
CA GLY A 422 -20.19 5.83 -9.79
C GLY A 422 -18.69 6.05 -9.91
N HIS A 423 -18.02 6.40 -8.81
CA HIS A 423 -16.56 6.42 -8.78
C HIS A 423 -15.98 5.04 -9.07
N THR A 424 -16.62 4.02 -8.49
CA THR A 424 -16.46 2.63 -8.85
C THR A 424 -17.77 1.88 -8.67
N LEU A 425 -17.98 0.80 -9.43
CA LEU A 425 -19.13 -0.09 -9.25
C LEU A 425 -19.18 -0.70 -7.84
N TYR A 426 -18.01 -0.84 -7.20
CA TYR A 426 -17.85 -1.43 -5.89
C TYR A 426 -17.64 -0.36 -4.82
N ALA A 427 -18.56 0.61 -4.76
CA ALA A 427 -18.58 1.67 -3.76
C ALA A 427 -19.90 1.64 -2.96
N ALA A 428 -19.83 2.11 -1.71
CA ALA A 428 -20.95 2.18 -0.80
C ALA A 428 -20.98 3.53 -0.07
N ALA A 429 -22.19 3.97 0.27
CA ALA A 429 -22.40 5.08 1.18
C ALA A 429 -22.78 4.57 2.57
N TYR A 430 -22.33 5.26 3.61
CA TYR A 430 -22.75 5.03 4.98
C TYR A 430 -23.51 6.23 5.52
N ALA A 431 -24.75 6.03 5.96
CA ALA A 431 -25.59 7.08 6.51
C ALA A 431 -25.85 6.84 8.01
N PHE A 432 -25.62 7.84 8.85
CA PHE A 432 -25.82 7.71 10.31
C PHE A 432 -26.14 9.08 10.93
N THR A 433 -26.64 9.06 12.17
CA THR A 433 -26.82 10.27 12.96
C THR A 433 -25.80 10.30 14.09
N VAL A 434 -25.04 11.38 14.19
CA VAL A 434 -24.05 11.62 15.26
C VAL A 434 -24.22 13.05 15.77
N ASP A 435 -24.23 13.22 17.09
CA ASP A 435 -24.41 14.53 17.74
C ASP A 435 -25.63 15.33 17.23
N GLY A 436 -26.71 14.61 16.90
CA GLY A 436 -27.95 15.19 16.37
C GLY A 436 -27.90 15.59 14.89
N ARG A 437 -26.80 15.32 14.18
CA ARG A 437 -26.63 15.63 12.75
C ARG A 437 -26.71 14.38 11.88
N ARG A 438 -27.44 14.46 10.76
CA ARG A 438 -27.46 13.40 9.73
C ARG A 438 -26.24 13.52 8.83
N VAL A 439 -25.39 12.50 8.86
CA VAL A 439 -24.14 12.44 8.10
C VAL A 439 -24.23 11.34 7.05
N ILE A 440 -23.65 11.59 5.87
CA ILE A 440 -23.39 10.56 4.86
C ILE A 440 -21.91 10.54 4.48
N ALA A 441 -21.29 9.36 4.54
CA ALA A 441 -19.96 9.11 3.99
C ALA A 441 -20.09 8.58 2.57
N THR A 442 -19.46 9.24 1.60
CA THR A 442 -19.62 8.93 0.16
C THR A 442 -18.32 8.45 -0.50
N GLY A 443 -17.24 8.31 0.25
CA GLY A 443 -15.91 8.06 -0.30
C GLY A 443 -15.56 9.10 -1.37
N ASP A 444 -15.20 8.60 -2.55
CA ASP A 444 -14.64 9.38 -3.64
C ASP A 444 -15.64 9.85 -4.70
N GLN A 445 -16.94 9.73 -4.42
CA GLN A 445 -17.99 9.90 -5.43
C GLN A 445 -17.94 11.27 -6.15
N GLN A 446 -17.78 12.38 -5.42
CA GLN A 446 -17.67 13.72 -6.00
C GLN A 446 -16.81 14.65 -5.15
N THR A 447 -16.36 15.75 -5.74
CA THR A 447 -15.42 16.69 -5.09
C THR A 447 -15.97 17.41 -3.86
N THR A 448 -17.29 17.50 -3.65
CA THR A 448 -17.89 18.29 -2.56
C THR A 448 -17.34 19.73 -2.47
N GLU A 449 -17.07 20.33 -3.63
CA GLU A 449 -16.42 21.64 -3.75
C GLU A 449 -17.29 22.64 -4.52
N TRP A 450 -18.57 22.32 -4.74
CA TRP A 450 -19.46 23.15 -5.51
C TRP A 450 -19.66 24.54 -4.89
N GLU A 451 -19.41 25.56 -5.71
CA GLU A 451 -19.74 26.95 -5.42
C GLU A 451 -20.55 27.52 -6.60
N PRO A 452 -21.83 27.91 -6.41
CA PRO A 452 -22.69 28.40 -7.48
C PRO A 452 -22.02 29.50 -8.32
N GLY A 453 -21.84 29.26 -9.62
CA GLY A 453 -21.26 30.22 -10.56
C GLY A 453 -19.75 30.44 -10.45
N LEU A 454 -19.08 29.81 -9.48
CA LEU A 454 -17.63 29.97 -9.24
C LEU A 454 -16.86 28.67 -9.45
N ARG A 455 -17.30 27.56 -8.85
CA ARG A 455 -16.64 26.26 -8.93
C ARG A 455 -17.64 25.16 -9.27
N PRO A 456 -17.48 24.46 -10.41
CA PRO A 456 -18.34 23.34 -10.73
C PRO A 456 -18.02 22.15 -9.82
N GLU A 457 -19.03 21.38 -9.45
CA GLU A 457 -18.79 20.07 -8.84
C GLU A 457 -18.16 19.12 -9.86
N ILE A 458 -17.24 18.25 -9.46
CA ILE A 458 -16.70 17.20 -10.32
C ILE A 458 -17.31 15.86 -9.90
N LEU A 459 -17.95 15.20 -10.85
CA LEU A 459 -18.39 13.80 -10.72
C LEU A 459 -17.17 12.92 -11.01
N ASN A 460 -16.65 12.21 -10.01
CA ASN A 460 -15.35 11.57 -10.07
C ASN A 460 -15.43 10.15 -10.68
N TYR A 461 -15.99 10.02 -11.88
CA TYR A 461 -16.18 8.70 -12.52
C TYR A 461 -14.94 8.23 -13.26
N GLN A 462 -14.72 6.91 -13.27
CA GLN A 462 -13.64 6.28 -14.02
C GLN A 462 -14.17 5.07 -14.81
N TYR A 463 -13.98 5.05 -16.13
CA TYR A 463 -14.46 3.96 -16.98
C TYR A 463 -13.89 2.59 -16.55
N ARG A 464 -12.59 2.54 -16.21
CA ARG A 464 -11.94 1.30 -15.73
C ARG A 464 -12.43 0.83 -14.36
N ASN A 465 -13.15 1.67 -13.62
CA ASN A 465 -13.81 1.31 -12.37
C ASN A 465 -15.25 0.81 -12.58
N ARG A 466 -15.60 0.43 -13.81
CA ARG A 466 -16.91 -0.09 -14.17
C ARG A 466 -18.06 0.89 -13.99
N PHE A 467 -17.80 2.17 -14.28
CA PHE A 467 -18.82 3.22 -14.32
C PHE A 467 -20.01 2.82 -15.20
N GLN A 468 -21.24 3.06 -14.72
CA GLN A 468 -22.47 2.92 -15.48
C GLN A 468 -23.15 4.27 -15.72
N ILE A 469 -23.79 4.41 -16.87
CA ILE A 469 -24.35 5.67 -17.40
C ILE A 469 -25.23 6.43 -16.40
N ASP A 470 -26.02 5.72 -15.57
CA ASP A 470 -26.99 6.33 -14.66
C ASP A 470 -26.52 6.43 -13.20
N ASP A 471 -25.29 6.04 -12.89
CA ASP A 471 -24.78 5.92 -11.52
C ASP A 471 -24.93 7.20 -10.70
N TYR A 472 -24.60 8.35 -11.30
CA TYR A 472 -24.70 9.65 -10.62
C TYR A 472 -26.14 10.15 -10.47
N THR A 473 -27.04 9.77 -11.38
CA THR A 473 -28.48 10.03 -11.21
C THR A 473 -29.00 9.27 -10.00
N ARG A 474 -28.69 7.97 -9.89
CA ARG A 474 -29.10 7.13 -8.75
C ARG A 474 -28.49 7.61 -7.43
N SER A 475 -27.23 8.02 -7.46
CA SER A 475 -26.55 8.60 -6.28
C SER A 475 -27.23 9.88 -5.80
N ALA A 476 -27.58 10.78 -6.72
CA ALA A 476 -28.29 12.02 -6.37
C ALA A 476 -29.69 11.75 -5.81
N GLU A 477 -30.42 10.78 -6.39
CA GLU A 477 -31.73 10.34 -5.89
C GLU A 477 -31.63 9.75 -4.47
N LEU A 478 -30.59 8.94 -4.21
CA LEU A 478 -30.29 8.42 -2.87
C LEU A 478 -30.07 9.56 -1.87
N TYR A 479 -29.24 10.55 -2.22
CA TYR A 479 -28.96 11.69 -1.33
C TYR A 479 -30.23 12.49 -1.03
N ARG A 480 -31.11 12.70 -2.02
CA ARG A 480 -32.42 13.35 -1.81
C ARG A 480 -33.32 12.55 -0.88
N ALA A 481 -33.31 11.23 -0.98
CA ALA A 481 -34.10 10.38 -0.10
C ALA A 481 -33.60 10.43 1.35
N LEU A 482 -32.27 10.41 1.54
CA LEU A 482 -31.64 10.40 2.87
C LEU A 482 -31.64 11.78 3.56
N ARG A 483 -31.66 12.88 2.78
CA ARG A 483 -31.60 14.26 3.27
C ARG A 483 -30.49 14.48 4.32
N PRO A 484 -29.22 14.16 4.00
CA PRO A 484 -28.11 14.41 4.90
C PRO A 484 -27.94 15.91 5.15
N GLU A 485 -27.43 16.26 6.32
CA GLU A 485 -27.04 17.63 6.67
C GLU A 485 -25.55 17.84 6.42
N LEU A 486 -24.77 16.77 6.52
CA LEU A 486 -23.34 16.77 6.29
C LEU A 486 -22.95 15.62 5.35
N MET A 487 -22.11 15.93 4.38
CA MET A 487 -21.48 14.94 3.51
C MET A 487 -19.97 14.90 3.80
N ILE A 488 -19.44 13.72 4.05
CA ILE A 488 -18.02 13.50 4.28
C ILE A 488 -17.42 12.64 3.15
N SER A 489 -16.23 13.02 2.71
CA SER A 489 -15.58 12.50 1.50
C SER A 489 -14.19 11.91 1.77
N GLY A 490 -13.80 10.97 0.92
CA GLY A 490 -12.49 10.34 0.86
C GLY A 490 -11.32 11.28 0.58
N HIS A 491 -11.48 12.37 -0.17
CA HIS A 491 -10.37 13.33 -0.40
C HIS A 491 -10.70 14.78 -0.10
N TRP A 492 -11.99 15.13 -0.05
CA TRP A 492 -12.42 16.52 0.06
C TRP A 492 -12.96 16.86 1.44
N PHE A 493 -13.10 18.16 1.71
CA PHE A 493 -13.54 18.64 3.02
C PHE A 493 -15.00 18.27 3.27
N PRO A 494 -15.40 18.05 4.55
CA PRO A 494 -16.80 17.91 4.91
C PRO A 494 -17.64 19.07 4.36
N PHE A 495 -18.80 18.76 3.79
CA PHE A 495 -19.64 19.71 3.08
C PHE A 495 -21.04 19.80 3.68
N GLU A 496 -21.46 21.02 4.00
CA GLU A 496 -22.81 21.34 4.50
C GLU A 496 -23.82 21.22 3.36
N VAL A 497 -24.72 20.24 3.46
CA VAL A 497 -25.63 19.89 2.37
C VAL A 497 -26.83 20.84 2.38
N SER A 498 -27.13 21.40 1.21
CA SER A 498 -28.32 22.21 0.96
C SER A 498 -29.22 21.57 -0.09
N ASP A 499 -30.50 21.92 -0.12
CA ASP A 499 -31.43 21.45 -1.16
C ASP A 499 -30.94 21.86 -2.57
N ALA A 500 -30.36 23.06 -2.71
CA ALA A 500 -29.78 23.53 -3.97
C ALA A 500 -28.59 22.66 -4.43
N TYR A 501 -27.78 22.16 -3.50
CA TYR A 501 -26.70 21.24 -3.81
C TYR A 501 -27.23 19.88 -4.30
N LEU A 502 -28.27 19.35 -3.64
CA LEU A 502 -28.90 18.09 -4.04
C LEU A 502 -29.57 18.19 -5.42
N ASP A 503 -30.26 19.30 -5.70
CA ASP A 503 -30.84 19.56 -7.02
C ASP A 503 -29.75 19.67 -8.09
N MET A 504 -28.63 20.33 -7.79
CA MET A 504 -27.47 20.41 -8.69
C MET A 504 -26.88 19.04 -9.01
N LEU A 505 -26.68 18.17 -8.00
CA LEU A 505 -26.17 16.82 -8.23
C LEU A 505 -27.08 16.01 -9.15
N LEU A 506 -28.40 16.13 -8.97
CA LEU A 506 -29.38 15.44 -9.80
C LEU A 506 -29.34 15.94 -11.26
N GLU A 507 -29.36 17.26 -11.46
CA GLU A 507 -29.25 17.86 -12.79
C GLU A 507 -27.96 17.41 -13.49
N LYS A 508 -26.83 17.44 -12.77
CA LYS A 508 -25.53 17.07 -13.32
C LYS A 508 -25.44 15.58 -13.64
N GLY A 509 -25.97 14.71 -12.78
CA GLY A 509 -26.05 13.27 -13.02
C GLY A 509 -26.89 12.94 -14.26
N GLN A 510 -28.07 13.57 -14.39
CA GLN A 510 -28.93 13.42 -15.57
C GLN A 510 -28.26 13.97 -16.84
N GLN A 511 -27.55 15.10 -16.74
CA GLN A 511 -26.79 15.65 -17.85
C GLN A 511 -25.70 14.67 -18.31
N LEU A 512 -24.93 14.11 -17.37
CA LEU A 512 -23.89 13.12 -17.66
C LEU A 512 -24.49 11.90 -18.38
N ALA A 513 -25.59 11.37 -17.84
CA ALA A 513 -26.28 10.21 -18.37
C ALA A 513 -26.86 10.45 -19.77
N ARG A 514 -27.41 11.65 -20.01
CA ARG A 514 -27.89 12.07 -21.34
C ARG A 514 -26.74 12.15 -22.34
N LEU A 515 -25.66 12.85 -21.99
CA LEU A 515 -24.51 13.04 -22.89
C LEU A 515 -23.87 11.71 -23.30
N HIS A 516 -23.75 10.75 -22.37
CA HIS A 516 -23.25 9.41 -22.73
C HIS A 516 -24.14 8.72 -23.76
N ARG A 517 -25.47 8.78 -23.60
CA ARG A 517 -26.41 8.19 -24.57
C ARG A 517 -26.41 8.90 -25.92
N GLU A 518 -26.17 10.21 -25.94
CA GLU A 518 -26.09 10.99 -27.19
C GLU A 518 -24.78 10.77 -27.95
N LEU A 519 -23.69 10.48 -27.23
CA LEU A 519 -22.34 10.32 -27.79
C LEU A 519 -22.01 8.87 -28.19
N LEU A 520 -22.60 7.89 -27.49
CA LEU A 520 -22.39 6.46 -27.77
C LEU A 520 -23.30 5.97 -28.91
N PRO A 521 -22.93 4.88 -29.61
CA PRO A 521 -23.77 4.31 -30.68
C PRO A 521 -25.17 3.93 -30.17
N ALA A 522 -26.21 4.33 -30.91
CA ALA A 522 -27.59 4.01 -30.55
C ALA A 522 -27.99 2.59 -30.96
N GLU A 523 -27.30 2.01 -31.94
CA GLU A 523 -27.57 0.70 -32.52
C GLU A 523 -26.95 -0.45 -31.69
N LEU A 524 -26.01 -0.14 -30.80
CA LEU A 524 -25.24 -1.11 -30.00
C LEU A 524 -25.06 -0.62 -28.55
N ASP A 525 -25.70 -1.29 -27.60
CA ASP A 525 -25.58 -0.98 -26.18
C ASP A 525 -24.43 -1.76 -25.51
N LEU A 526 -23.23 -1.20 -25.57
CA LEU A 526 -22.05 -1.67 -24.85
C LEU A 526 -21.88 -1.03 -23.46
N GLY A 527 -22.90 -0.29 -22.98
CA GLY A 527 -22.78 0.53 -21.79
C GLY A 527 -21.67 1.59 -21.89
N ALA A 528 -21.29 2.16 -20.74
CA ALA A 528 -20.20 3.14 -20.69
C ALA A 528 -18.79 2.52 -20.82
N GLU A 529 -18.66 1.21 -20.58
CA GLU A 529 -17.37 0.53 -20.59
C GLU A 529 -16.88 0.19 -22.00
N GLY A 530 -17.79 0.02 -22.97
CA GLY A 530 -17.43 -0.22 -24.36
C GLY A 530 -16.99 -1.65 -24.69
N PHE A 531 -17.16 -2.61 -23.77
CA PHE A 531 -16.82 -4.02 -23.95
C PHE A 531 -18.04 -4.92 -23.75
N ALA A 532 -18.11 -6.00 -24.54
CA ALA A 532 -19.19 -6.99 -24.44
C ALA A 532 -18.78 -8.29 -23.73
N ALA A 533 -17.54 -8.41 -23.25
CA ALA A 533 -17.08 -9.58 -22.52
C ALA A 533 -16.17 -9.22 -21.33
N ARG A 534 -16.10 -10.12 -20.35
CA ARG A 534 -15.09 -10.13 -19.27
C ARG A 534 -14.67 -11.56 -18.96
N ILE A 535 -13.41 -11.76 -18.58
CA ILE A 535 -12.91 -13.07 -18.16
C ILE A 535 -12.49 -13.01 -16.69
N GLY A 536 -13.04 -13.91 -15.88
CA GLY A 536 -12.68 -14.07 -14.47
C GLY A 536 -12.24 -15.51 -14.16
N PRO A 537 -11.35 -15.74 -13.18
CA PRO A 537 -10.49 -14.76 -12.51
C PRO A 537 -9.48 -14.09 -13.46
N TYR A 538 -9.21 -12.80 -13.26
CA TYR A 538 -8.30 -12.04 -14.13
C TYR A 538 -6.84 -12.51 -14.03
N ARG A 539 -6.33 -12.84 -12.83
CA ARG A 539 -4.98 -13.40 -12.64
C ARG A 539 -5.05 -14.74 -11.91
N GLN A 540 -4.39 -15.75 -12.47
CA GLN A 540 -4.26 -17.08 -11.88
C GLN A 540 -2.80 -17.58 -11.90
N VAL A 541 -2.51 -18.58 -11.06
CA VAL A 541 -1.25 -19.33 -11.06
C VAL A 541 -1.60 -20.80 -11.26
N ALA A 542 -0.84 -21.50 -12.10
CA ALA A 542 -1.03 -22.92 -12.40
C ALA A 542 0.31 -23.65 -12.44
N ARG A 543 0.30 -24.96 -12.19
CA ARG A 543 1.44 -25.85 -12.42
C ARG A 543 1.35 -26.49 -13.82
N PRO A 544 2.47 -26.92 -14.41
CA PRO A 544 2.44 -27.74 -15.62
C PRO A 544 1.55 -28.97 -15.44
N GLY A 545 0.65 -29.23 -16.39
CA GLY A 545 -0.31 -30.35 -16.36
C GLY A 545 -1.61 -30.07 -15.60
N GLU A 546 -1.72 -28.94 -14.90
CA GLU A 546 -2.91 -28.57 -14.14
C GLU A 546 -4.04 -28.06 -15.06
N THR A 547 -5.27 -28.06 -14.53
CA THR A 547 -6.42 -27.42 -15.16
C THR A 547 -6.87 -26.21 -14.34
N VAL A 548 -7.06 -25.07 -14.99
CA VAL A 548 -7.63 -23.85 -14.39
C VAL A 548 -9.00 -23.55 -14.97
N ARG A 549 -9.85 -22.89 -14.19
CA ARG A 549 -11.23 -22.54 -14.60
C ARG A 549 -11.35 -21.06 -14.89
N TYR A 550 -12.07 -20.74 -15.95
CA TYR A 550 -12.44 -19.38 -16.31
C TYR A 550 -13.94 -19.28 -16.55
N THR A 551 -14.51 -18.16 -16.11
CA THR A 551 -15.87 -17.75 -16.43
C THR A 551 -15.78 -16.55 -17.36
N VAL A 552 -16.49 -16.60 -18.48
CA VAL A 552 -16.64 -15.46 -19.40
C VAL A 552 -18.04 -14.91 -19.25
N GLU A 553 -18.13 -13.66 -18.79
CA GLU A 553 -19.35 -12.86 -18.80
C GLU A 553 -19.50 -12.24 -20.19
N ILE A 554 -20.69 -12.27 -20.76
CA ILE A 554 -21.00 -11.80 -22.11
C ILE A 554 -22.23 -10.91 -22.05
N ARG A 555 -22.15 -9.72 -22.64
CA ARG A 555 -23.27 -8.79 -22.81
C ARG A 555 -23.84 -8.89 -24.23
N ASN A 556 -25.16 -8.95 -24.36
CA ASN A 556 -25.83 -8.74 -25.63
C ASN A 556 -26.06 -7.24 -25.88
N PRO A 557 -25.41 -6.63 -26.90
CA PRO A 557 -25.57 -5.21 -27.17
C PRO A 557 -26.85 -4.87 -27.94
N PHE A 558 -27.63 -5.85 -28.38
CA PHE A 558 -28.82 -5.63 -29.19
C PHE A 558 -30.09 -5.44 -28.34
N PRO A 559 -31.11 -4.72 -28.87
CA PRO A 559 -32.41 -4.55 -28.24
C PRO A 559 -33.33 -5.78 -28.39
N HIS A 560 -32.84 -6.86 -28.98
CA HIS A 560 -33.53 -8.14 -29.15
C HIS A 560 -32.66 -9.29 -28.62
N GLU A 561 -33.30 -10.42 -28.31
CA GLU A 561 -32.58 -11.63 -27.92
C GLU A 561 -31.68 -12.09 -29.06
N GLU A 562 -30.42 -12.43 -28.74
CA GLU A 562 -29.44 -12.80 -29.75
C GLU A 562 -28.52 -13.92 -29.26
N ALA A 563 -28.01 -14.74 -30.19
CA ALA A 563 -27.07 -15.80 -29.86
C ALA A 563 -25.64 -15.24 -29.78
N ALA A 564 -24.98 -15.45 -28.65
CA ALA A 564 -23.56 -15.18 -28.47
C ALA A 564 -22.75 -16.47 -28.59
N GLU A 565 -21.66 -16.44 -29.37
CA GLU A 565 -20.64 -17.48 -29.44
C GLU A 565 -19.33 -16.92 -28.90
N VAL A 566 -18.73 -17.64 -27.95
CA VAL A 566 -17.43 -17.30 -27.37
C VAL A 566 -16.45 -18.44 -27.49
N ARG A 567 -15.20 -18.09 -27.80
CA ARG A 567 -14.05 -19.00 -27.85
C ARG A 567 -12.89 -18.42 -27.07
N LEU A 568 -12.20 -19.26 -26.28
CA LEU A 568 -10.93 -18.85 -25.68
C LEU A 568 -9.78 -18.99 -26.68
N ILE A 569 -8.99 -17.92 -26.79
CA ILE A 569 -7.70 -17.88 -27.46
C ILE A 569 -6.63 -18.14 -26.40
N LEU A 570 -5.87 -19.22 -26.57
CA LEU A 570 -4.95 -19.73 -25.56
C LEU A 570 -3.50 -19.72 -26.06
N PRO A 571 -2.51 -19.78 -25.14
CA PRO A 571 -1.12 -20.05 -25.52
C PRO A 571 -0.97 -21.35 -26.30
N ALA A 572 0.07 -21.43 -27.13
CA ALA A 572 0.30 -22.60 -27.99
C ALA A 572 0.37 -23.90 -27.17
N GLY A 573 -0.37 -24.92 -27.62
CA GLY A 573 -0.44 -26.25 -26.98
C GLY A 573 -1.43 -26.36 -25.81
N TRP A 574 -2.05 -25.26 -25.39
CA TRP A 574 -3.09 -25.28 -24.34
C TRP A 574 -4.45 -25.60 -24.95
N HIS A 575 -5.35 -26.16 -24.14
CA HIS A 575 -6.69 -26.59 -24.59
C HIS A 575 -7.78 -26.12 -23.63
N ALA A 576 -8.91 -25.65 -24.17
CA ALA A 576 -10.11 -25.34 -23.41
C ALA A 576 -11.19 -26.41 -23.63
N GLU A 577 -11.90 -26.76 -22.57
CA GLU A 577 -13.08 -27.62 -22.57
C GLU A 577 -14.27 -26.86 -21.97
N PRO A 578 -15.36 -26.63 -22.73
CA PRO A 578 -15.47 -26.84 -24.19
C PRO A 578 -14.58 -25.86 -24.98
N PRO A 579 -14.27 -26.13 -26.27
CA PRO A 579 -13.46 -25.23 -27.10
C PRO A 579 -14.18 -23.93 -27.48
N ALA A 580 -15.52 -23.94 -27.50
CA ALA A 580 -16.38 -22.79 -27.70
C ALA A 580 -17.73 -23.04 -27.02
N VAL A 581 -18.40 -21.97 -26.60
CA VAL A 581 -19.76 -22.01 -26.03
C VAL A 581 -20.67 -21.09 -26.82
N ARG A 582 -21.88 -21.56 -27.13
CA ARG A 582 -22.95 -20.75 -27.68
C ARG A 582 -24.05 -20.61 -26.63
N SER A 583 -24.48 -19.38 -26.37
CA SER A 583 -25.53 -19.05 -25.41
C SER A 583 -26.49 -18.04 -26.02
N THR A 584 -27.78 -18.16 -25.74
CA THR A 584 -28.78 -17.16 -26.12
C THR A 584 -28.90 -16.15 -24.99
N VAL A 585 -28.77 -14.86 -25.31
CA VAL A 585 -28.68 -13.79 -24.31
C VAL A 585 -29.81 -12.77 -24.56
N PRO A 586 -30.65 -12.46 -23.55
CA PRO A 586 -31.73 -11.48 -23.71
C PRO A 586 -31.23 -10.05 -24.01
N PRO A 587 -32.11 -9.15 -24.50
CA PRO A 587 -31.76 -7.78 -24.84
C PRO A 587 -31.05 -7.03 -23.71
N GLY A 588 -29.86 -6.47 -23.97
CA GLY A 588 -29.10 -5.68 -22.98
C GLY A 588 -28.73 -6.42 -21.68
N ARG A 589 -28.89 -7.75 -21.65
CA ARG A 589 -28.57 -8.62 -20.51
C ARG A 589 -27.22 -9.28 -20.68
N GLU A 590 -26.77 -9.88 -19.58
CA GLU A 590 -25.52 -10.62 -19.50
C GLU A 590 -25.79 -12.12 -19.33
N ALA A 591 -24.87 -12.95 -19.84
CA ALA A 591 -24.81 -14.38 -19.58
C ALA A 591 -23.39 -14.78 -19.20
N SER A 592 -23.24 -15.81 -18.36
CA SER A 592 -21.95 -16.36 -17.98
C SER A 592 -21.77 -17.76 -18.56
N VAL A 593 -20.59 -18.05 -19.08
CA VAL A 593 -20.21 -19.38 -19.54
C VAL A 593 -18.87 -19.80 -18.96
N GLU A 594 -18.67 -21.10 -18.78
CA GLU A 594 -17.47 -21.64 -18.14
C GLU A 594 -16.56 -22.38 -19.12
N PHE A 595 -15.26 -22.28 -18.87
CA PHE A 595 -14.20 -22.99 -19.58
C PHE A 595 -13.23 -23.62 -18.58
N VAL A 596 -12.86 -24.87 -18.84
CA VAL A 596 -11.74 -25.54 -18.18
C VAL A 596 -10.54 -25.51 -19.12
N VAL A 597 -9.47 -24.83 -18.72
CA VAL A 597 -8.25 -24.69 -19.52
C VAL A 597 -7.17 -25.61 -18.97
N ARG A 598 -6.64 -26.50 -19.81
CA ARG A 598 -5.56 -27.44 -19.48
C ARG A 598 -4.20 -26.87 -19.84
N VAL A 599 -3.33 -26.75 -18.83
CA VAL A 599 -1.92 -26.40 -18.98
C VAL A 599 -1.13 -27.63 -19.44
N PRO A 600 -0.30 -27.56 -20.49
CA PRO A 600 0.55 -28.66 -20.91
C PRO A 600 1.48 -29.14 -19.79
N ALA A 601 1.70 -30.44 -19.67
CA ALA A 601 2.61 -31.03 -18.67
C ALA A 601 4.07 -30.58 -18.85
N GLY A 602 4.47 -30.20 -20.07
CA GLY A 602 5.80 -29.66 -20.40
C GLY A 602 5.86 -28.13 -20.51
N ALA A 603 4.84 -27.40 -20.01
CA ALA A 603 4.85 -25.94 -20.07
C ALA A 603 6.04 -25.37 -19.28
N PRO A 604 6.86 -24.48 -19.87
CA PRO A 604 7.95 -23.84 -19.14
C PRO A 604 7.40 -22.87 -18.10
N ARG A 605 8.20 -22.58 -17.06
CA ARG A 605 7.91 -21.50 -16.12
C ARG A 605 7.77 -20.19 -16.90
N ALA A 606 6.67 -19.48 -16.68
CA ALA A 606 6.37 -18.23 -17.36
C ALA A 606 5.43 -17.38 -16.50
N GLU A 607 5.63 -16.07 -16.53
CA GLU A 607 4.76 -15.13 -15.81
C GLU A 607 3.80 -14.43 -16.78
N ARG A 608 2.54 -14.25 -16.36
CA ARG A 608 1.53 -13.46 -17.08
C ARG A 608 1.34 -13.87 -18.56
N LEU A 609 1.27 -15.17 -18.84
CA LEU A 609 0.77 -15.66 -20.13
C LEU A 609 -0.66 -15.15 -20.33
N ARG A 610 -0.98 -14.77 -21.56
CA ARG A 610 -2.25 -14.12 -21.90
C ARG A 610 -3.19 -15.11 -22.57
N LEU A 611 -4.45 -15.03 -22.21
CA LEU A 611 -5.55 -15.64 -22.95
C LEU A 611 -6.63 -14.59 -23.19
N ALA A 612 -7.42 -14.78 -24.23
CA ALA A 612 -8.47 -13.85 -24.60
C ALA A 612 -9.79 -14.57 -24.92
N ALA A 613 -10.91 -13.86 -24.79
CA ALA A 613 -12.24 -14.32 -25.19
C ALA A 613 -12.59 -13.66 -26.52
N ASP A 614 -12.60 -14.44 -27.58
CA ASP A 614 -13.10 -14.03 -28.88
C ASP A 614 -14.63 -14.17 -28.90
N LEU A 615 -15.33 -13.07 -29.13
CA LEU A 615 -16.78 -12.98 -29.02
C LEU A 615 -17.43 -12.59 -30.35
N THR A 616 -18.48 -13.31 -30.69
CA THR A 616 -19.44 -12.95 -31.74
C THR A 616 -20.85 -12.95 -31.15
N VAL A 617 -21.64 -11.91 -31.42
CA VAL A 617 -23.07 -11.83 -31.02
C VAL A 617 -23.90 -11.65 -32.28
N GLY A 618 -24.69 -12.66 -32.65
CA GLY A 618 -25.42 -12.69 -33.91
C GLY A 618 -24.49 -12.55 -35.11
N ALA A 619 -24.69 -11.50 -35.91
CA ALA A 619 -23.82 -11.15 -37.03
C ALA A 619 -22.62 -10.27 -36.65
N LEU A 620 -22.60 -9.71 -35.42
CA LEU A 620 -21.56 -8.80 -34.96
C LEU A 620 -20.35 -9.58 -34.45
N ARG A 621 -19.24 -9.48 -35.17
CA ARG A 621 -17.95 -10.02 -34.75
C ARG A 621 -17.18 -8.96 -33.98
N LEU A 622 -17.01 -9.17 -32.68
CA LEU A 622 -16.32 -8.24 -31.79
C LEU A 622 -14.85 -8.61 -31.57
N GLY A 623 -14.46 -9.85 -31.90
CA GLY A 623 -13.09 -10.34 -31.75
C GLY A 623 -12.72 -10.55 -30.28
N GLN A 624 -11.41 -10.47 -29.98
CA GLN A 624 -10.85 -10.64 -28.64
C GLN A 624 -11.24 -9.48 -27.72
N GLN A 625 -12.39 -9.60 -27.05
CA GLN A 625 -13.04 -8.53 -26.28
C GLN A 625 -12.58 -8.45 -24.81
N ALA A 626 -11.98 -9.52 -24.30
CA ALA A 626 -11.51 -9.57 -22.93
C ALA A 626 -10.28 -10.48 -22.81
N GLU A 627 -9.48 -10.25 -21.79
CA GLU A 627 -8.28 -11.03 -21.50
C GLU A 627 -8.21 -11.48 -20.03
N ALA A 628 -7.38 -12.49 -19.78
CA ALA A 628 -6.91 -12.85 -18.45
C ALA A 628 -5.45 -13.32 -18.50
N LEU A 629 -4.82 -13.38 -17.33
CA LEU A 629 -3.42 -13.70 -17.14
C LEU A 629 -3.26 -14.99 -16.33
N VAL A 630 -2.32 -15.84 -16.75
CA VAL A 630 -1.91 -17.05 -16.03
C VAL A 630 -0.39 -17.12 -15.91
N SER A 631 0.12 -17.32 -14.70
CA SER A 631 1.53 -17.64 -14.48
C SER A 631 1.70 -19.14 -14.25
N VAL A 632 2.68 -19.74 -14.93
CA VAL A 632 3.06 -21.15 -14.74
C VAL A 632 4.28 -21.20 -13.83
N ARG A 633 4.14 -21.84 -12.66
CA ARG A 633 5.19 -21.92 -11.63
C ARG A 633 5.53 -23.34 -11.23
#